data_AF-A0A4P9WSV5-F1
#
_entry.id   AF-A0A4P9WSV5-F1
#
_cell.length_a   1.000
_cell.length_b   1.000
_cell.length_c   1.000
_cell.angle_alpha   90.00
_cell.angle_beta   90.00
_cell.angle_gamma   90.00
#
_symmetry.space_group_name_H-M   'P 1'
#
loop_
_entity.id
_entity.type
_entity.pdbx_description
1 polymer ?
#
loop_
_entity_poly.entity_id
_entity_poly.type
_entity_poly.pdbx_seq_one_letter_code
_entity_poly.pdbx_strand_id
1 'polypeptide(L)'
;MSERKDTKLERNNDPKELVELEQTLTRLTAHKGVQGLVVLAQDSGNVIRTTLDNIQTQQYASLVTGLASRGKSVIRDLDPEDDLTFLRIRSKKNEVSTPLLWR
;
A
#
# COMPACT_ATOMS: atom_id res chain seq x y z
N MET A 1 13.87 35.53 -16.30
CA MET A 1 13.13 35.08 -15.10
C MET A 1 11.92 34.31 -15.61
N SER A 2 12.05 33.00 -15.77
CA SER A 2 11.01 32.15 -16.40
C SER A 2 10.34 31.36 -15.29
N GLU A 3 9.09 31.72 -14.99
CA GLU A 3 8.20 30.91 -14.17
C GLU A 3 7.94 29.59 -14.89
N ARG A 4 8.52 28.51 -14.37
CA ARG A 4 8.07 27.16 -14.70
C ARG A 4 6.77 26.94 -13.95
N LYS A 5 5.67 26.87 -14.70
CA LYS A 5 4.39 26.37 -14.23
C LYS A 5 4.56 24.90 -13.88
N ASP A 6 4.77 24.61 -12.59
CA ASP A 6 4.72 23.24 -12.09
C ASP A 6 3.27 22.75 -12.17
N THR A 7 3.00 22.19 -13.34
CA THR A 7 1.80 21.48 -13.73
C THR A 7 1.96 20.07 -13.14
N LYS A 8 1.27 19.73 -12.05
CA LYS A 8 1.27 18.33 -11.58
C LYS A 8 -0.06 17.91 -10.97
N LEU A 9 -0.87 17.33 -11.86
CA LEU A 9 -1.97 16.38 -11.66
C LEU A 9 -3.14 16.82 -10.76
N GLU A 10 -4.12 17.48 -11.36
CA GLU A 10 -5.51 17.18 -11.02
C GLU A 10 -5.75 15.71 -11.38
N ARG A 11 -5.71 14.82 -10.38
CA ARG A 11 -6.20 13.45 -10.54
C ARG A 11 -7.70 13.56 -10.74
N ASN A 12 -8.15 13.44 -11.99
CA ASN A 12 -9.55 13.19 -12.29
C ASN A 12 -9.95 11.91 -11.55
N ASN A 13 -10.61 12.05 -10.39
CA ASN A 13 -11.28 10.93 -9.76
C ASN A 13 -12.59 10.76 -10.51
N ASP A 14 -12.57 9.98 -11.59
CA ASP A 14 -13.80 9.56 -12.23
C ASP A 14 -14.67 8.88 -11.16
N PRO A 15 -15.92 9.34 -10.95
CA PRO A 15 -16.78 8.83 -9.87
C PRO A 15 -16.94 7.30 -9.92
N LYS A 16 -16.82 6.72 -11.12
CA LYS A 16 -16.90 5.28 -11.36
C LYS A 16 -15.72 4.51 -10.75
N GLU A 17 -14.50 5.03 -10.85
CA GLU A 17 -13.30 4.38 -10.29
C GLU A 17 -13.35 4.34 -8.76
N LEU A 18 -13.83 5.42 -8.15
CA LEU A 18 -14.02 5.48 -6.70
C LEU A 18 -15.03 4.42 -6.23
N VAL A 19 -16.12 4.21 -6.95
CA VAL A 19 -17.12 3.19 -6.61
C VAL A 19 -16.52 1.78 -6.71
N GLU A 20 -15.77 1.49 -7.77
CA GLU A 20 -15.10 0.19 -7.94
C GLU A 20 -14.05 -0.08 -6.86
N LEU A 21 -13.30 0.95 -6.46
CA LEU A 21 -12.35 0.88 -5.35
C LEU A 21 -13.08 0.53 -4.05
N GLU A 22 -14.12 1.26 -3.68
CA GLU A 22 -14.88 1.01 -2.43
C GLU A 22 -15.49 -0.39 -2.41
N GLN A 23 -16.03 -0.86 -3.54
CA GLN A 23 -16.54 -2.23 -3.66
C GLN A 23 -15.43 -3.26 -3.44
N THR A 24 -14.25 -3.02 -3.99
CA THR A 24 -13.09 -3.91 -3.82
C THR A 24 -12.63 -3.93 -2.37
N LEU A 25 -12.52 -2.76 -1.72
CA LEU A 25 -12.15 -2.67 -0.31
C LEU A 25 -13.17 -3.38 0.58
N THR A 26 -14.46 -3.19 0.31
CA THR A 26 -15.56 -3.85 1.05
C THR A 26 -15.51 -5.37 0.90
N ARG A 27 -15.24 -5.87 -0.32
CA ARG A 27 -15.09 -7.30 -0.58
C ARG A 27 -13.90 -7.90 0.16
N LEU A 28 -12.79 -7.16 0.27
CA LEU A 28 -11.60 -7.59 1.00
C LEU A 28 -11.86 -7.66 2.51
N THR A 29 -12.48 -6.64 3.09
CA THR A 29 -12.78 -6.60 4.52
C THR A 29 -13.84 -7.62 4.93
N ALA A 30 -14.78 -7.94 4.05
CA ALA A 30 -15.81 -8.95 4.29
C ALA A 30 -15.29 -10.41 4.27
N HIS A 31 -14.06 -10.64 3.79
CA HIS A 31 -13.53 -11.99 3.69
C HIS A 31 -13.19 -12.57 5.07
N LYS A 32 -13.66 -13.81 5.33
CA LYS A 32 -13.46 -14.50 6.61
C LYS A 32 -11.96 -14.66 6.92
N GLY A 33 -11.54 -14.09 8.06
CA GLY A 33 -10.15 -14.15 8.53
C GLY A 33 -9.37 -12.86 8.30
N VAL A 34 -9.91 -11.89 7.56
CA VAL A 34 -9.34 -10.55 7.46
C VAL A 34 -9.62 -9.80 8.76
N GLN A 35 -8.54 -9.48 9.49
CA GLN A 35 -8.63 -8.73 10.75
C GLN A 35 -8.63 -7.21 10.53
N GLY A 36 -8.03 -6.77 9.42
CA GLY A 36 -8.06 -5.37 9.04
C GLY A 36 -7.36 -5.12 7.71
N LEU A 37 -7.63 -3.95 7.17
CA LEU A 37 -7.09 -3.44 5.92
C LEU A 37 -6.37 -2.12 6.21
N VAL A 38 -5.20 -1.94 5.61
CA VAL A 38 -4.46 -0.67 5.64
C VAL A 38 -4.01 -0.35 4.22
N VAL A 39 -4.35 0.86 3.74
CA VAL A 39 -3.93 1.40 2.45
C VAL A 39 -2.92 2.51 2.72
N LEU A 40 -1.72 2.35 2.16
CA LEU A 40 -0.59 3.26 2.35
C LEU A 40 -0.24 3.96 1.03
N ALA A 41 0.20 5.20 1.12
CA ALA A 41 0.82 5.91 0.00
C ALA A 41 2.19 5.28 -0.31
N GLN A 42 2.46 5.04 -1.59
CA GLN A 42 3.65 4.30 -2.03
C GLN A 42 4.97 5.01 -1.74
N ASP A 43 4.99 6.34 -1.76
CA ASP A 43 6.18 7.18 -1.64
C ASP A 43 6.56 7.48 -0.18
N SER A 44 5.54 7.76 0.63
CA SER A 44 5.67 8.33 1.97
C SER A 44 5.32 7.33 3.07
N GLY A 45 4.64 6.23 2.73
CA GLY A 45 4.08 5.30 3.71
C GLY A 45 2.93 5.90 4.53
N ASN A 46 2.41 7.07 4.12
CA ASN A 46 1.31 7.73 4.79
C ASN A 46 0.03 6.89 4.68
N VAL A 47 -0.75 6.84 5.76
CA VAL A 47 -2.00 6.09 5.79
C VAL A 47 -3.07 6.85 5.01
N ILE A 48 -3.60 6.22 3.97
CA ILE A 48 -4.73 6.75 3.18
C ILE A 48 -6.05 6.26 3.78
N ARG A 49 -6.14 4.97 4.11
CA ARG A 49 -7.32 4.33 4.70
C ARG A 49 -6.92 3.20 5.62
N THR A 50 -7.71 2.96 6.66
CA THR A 50 -7.52 1.84 7.58
C THR A 50 -8.85 1.41 8.19
N THR A 51 -8.97 0.12 8.52
CA THR A 51 -10.05 -0.40 9.37
C THR A 51 -9.56 -0.76 10.78
N LEU A 52 -8.27 -0.55 11.06
CA LEU A 52 -7.64 -0.79 12.35
C LEU A 52 -7.63 0.48 13.19
N ASP A 53 -7.32 0.36 14.49
CA ASP A 53 -7.11 1.53 15.34
C ASP A 53 -5.89 2.35 14.89
N ASN A 54 -5.90 3.65 15.18
CA ASN A 54 -4.89 4.58 14.70
C ASN A 54 -3.48 4.22 15.19
N ILE A 55 -3.34 3.73 16.43
CA ILE A 55 -2.04 3.38 17.04
C ILE A 55 -1.44 2.19 16.30
N GLN A 56 -2.20 1.09 16.16
CA GLN A 56 -1.76 -0.08 15.42
C GLN A 56 -1.47 0.27 13.96
N THR A 57 -2.31 1.07 13.33
CA THR A 57 -2.15 1.45 11.92
C THR A 57 -0.83 2.16 11.69
N GLN A 58 -0.48 3.17 12.50
CA GLN A 58 0.79 3.88 12.35
C GLN A 58 2.00 2.96 12.58
N GLN A 59 1.91 2.06 13.57
CA GLN A 59 2.98 1.11 13.84
C GLN A 59 3.19 0.15 12.66
N TYR A 60 2.10 -0.43 12.13
CA TYR A 60 2.17 -1.30 10.95
C TYR A 60 2.65 -0.55 9.71
N ALA A 61 2.17 0.68 9.47
CA ALA A 61 2.57 1.48 8.33
C ALA A 61 4.08 1.70 8.28
N SER A 62 4.69 2.11 9.40
CA SER A 62 6.13 2.34 9.50
C SER A 62 6.93 1.05 9.27
N LEU A 63 6.56 -0.03 9.97
CA LEU A 63 7.29 -1.30 9.90
C LEU A 63 7.18 -1.97 8.52
N VAL A 64 5.98 -2.01 7.93
CA VAL A 64 5.75 -2.68 6.65
C VAL A 64 6.38 -1.89 5.50
N THR A 65 6.26 -0.56 5.49
CA THR A 65 6.91 0.29 4.48
C THR A 65 8.43 0.11 4.50
N GLY A 66 9.03 0.16 5.70
CA GLY A 66 10.47 -0.03 5.86
C GLY A 66 10.94 -1.42 5.44
N LEU A 67 10.17 -2.46 5.76
CA LEU A 67 10.49 -3.83 5.38
C LEU A 67 10.34 -4.07 3.87
N ALA A 68 9.26 -3.56 3.26
CA ALA A 68 9.04 -3.65 1.83
C ALA A 68 10.13 -2.94 1.02
N SER A 69 10.58 -1.76 1.48
CA SER A 69 11.70 -1.03 0.87
C SER A 69 12.99 -1.85 0.90
N ARG A 70 13.34 -2.43 2.06
CA ARG A 70 14.53 -3.27 2.19
C ARG A 70 14.44 -4.53 1.34
N GLY A 71 13.28 -5.19 1.32
CA GLY A 71 13.04 -6.37 0.48
C GLY A 71 13.20 -6.05 -1.00
N LYS A 72 12.66 -4.92 -1.47
CA LYS A 72 12.85 -4.42 -2.83
C LYS A 72 14.33 -4.20 -3.17
N SER A 73 15.10 -3.58 -2.27
CA SER A 73 16.53 -3.38 -2.48
C SER A 73 17.28 -4.70 -2.60
N VAL A 74 17.04 -5.66 -1.72
CA VAL A 74 17.71 -6.97 -1.76
C VAL A 74 17.41 -7.73 -3.05
N ILE A 75 16.17 -7.69 -3.53
CA ILE A 75 15.79 -8.34 -4.80
C ILE A 75 16.50 -7.68 -5.97
N ARG A 76 16.52 -6.34 -6.03
CA ARG A 76 17.20 -5.58 -7.09
C ARG A 76 18.72 -5.70 -7.07
N ASP A 77 19.30 -5.93 -5.89
CA ASP A 77 20.74 -6.19 -5.75
C ASP A 77 21.10 -7.59 -6.31
N LEU A 78 20.16 -8.55 -6.32
CA LEU A 78 20.33 -9.89 -6.89
C LEU A 78 20.07 -9.91 -8.40
N ASP A 79 18.97 -9.28 -8.82
CA ASP A 79 18.59 -9.12 -10.23
C ASP A 79 17.92 -7.74 -10.41
N PRO A 80 18.56 -6.80 -11.13
CA PRO A 80 18.01 -5.47 -11.33
C PRO A 80 16.75 -5.44 -12.21
N GLU A 81 16.42 -6.52 -12.93
CA GLU A 81 15.20 -6.63 -13.73
C GLU A 81 14.01 -7.19 -12.95
N ASP A 82 14.23 -7.74 -11.75
CA ASP A 82 13.17 -8.28 -10.89
C ASP A 82 12.59 -7.23 -9.93
N ASP A 83 11.28 -7.31 -9.71
CA ASP A 83 10.53 -6.38 -8.87
C ASP A 83 9.67 -7.12 -7.84
N LEU A 84 9.76 -6.70 -6.58
CA LEU A 84 8.93 -7.26 -5.53
C LEU A 84 7.45 -6.89 -5.74
N THR A 85 6.66 -7.89 -6.17
CA THR A 85 5.23 -7.74 -6.46
C THR A 85 4.33 -8.03 -5.26
N PHE A 86 4.74 -8.94 -4.38
CA PHE A 86 3.93 -9.38 -3.25
C PHE A 86 4.80 -9.76 -2.04
N LEU A 87 4.44 -9.26 -0.87
CA LEU A 87 5.09 -9.58 0.40
C LEU A 87 4.08 -10.19 1.35
N ARG A 88 4.33 -11.42 1.82
CA ARG A 88 3.50 -12.12 2.80
C ARG A 88 4.32 -12.52 4.00
N ILE A 89 3.94 -12.03 5.17
CA ILE A 89 4.63 -12.29 6.43
C ILE A 89 3.64 -12.97 7.37
N ARG A 90 4.01 -14.17 7.83
CA ARG A 90 3.18 -14.96 8.73
C ARG A 90 3.84 -15.05 10.11
N SER A 91 3.06 -14.74 11.14
CA SER A 91 3.41 -14.99 12.53
C SER A 91 2.50 -16.09 13.11
N LYS A 92 2.73 -16.47 14.37
CA LYS A 92 1.85 -17.43 15.06
C LYS A 92 0.42 -16.92 15.22
N LYS A 93 0.23 -15.61 15.34
CA LYS A 93 -1.07 -14.98 15.65
C LYS A 93 -1.74 -14.35 14.44
N ASN A 94 -0.95 -13.67 13.62
CA ASN A 94 -1.41 -12.83 12.52
C ASN A 94 -0.63 -13.09 11.23
N GLU A 95 -1.25 -12.76 10.11
CA GLU A 95 -0.64 -12.78 8.79
C GLU A 95 -0.84 -11.41 8.12
N VAL A 96 0.24 -10.87 7.56
CA VAL A 96 0.23 -9.61 6.82
C VAL A 96 0.52 -9.91 5.36
N SER A 97 -0.41 -9.57 4.49
CA SER A 97 -0.26 -9.69 3.04
C SER A 97 -0.27 -8.30 2.43
N THR A 98 0.85 -7.90 1.84
CA THR A 98 1.05 -6.59 1.24
C THR A 98 1.38 -6.76 -0.24
N PRO A 99 0.40 -6.59 -1.13
CA PRO A 99 0.67 -6.42 -2.56
C PRO A 99 1.40 -5.10 -2.80
N LEU A 100 2.52 -5.17 -3.52
CA LEU A 100 3.43 -4.05 -3.81
C LEU A 100 3.39 -3.59 -5.26
N LEU A 101 2.64 -4.32 -6.10
CA LEU A 101 2.35 -3.98 -7.48
C LEU A 101 0.85 -3.67 -7.63
N TRP A 102 0.53 -2.38 -7.72
CA TRP A 102 -0.75 -1.88 -8.21
C TRP A 102 -0.42 -0.91 -9.34
N ARG A 103 -0.41 -1.42 -10.57
CA ARG A 103 -0.32 -0.62 -11.79
C ARG A 103 -1.67 -0.66 -12.49
#